data_AF-T2KFL2-F1
#
_entry.id   AF-T2KFL2-F1
#
_cell.length_a   1.000
_cell.length_b   1.000
_cell.length_c   1.000
_cell.angle_alpha   90.00
_cell.angle_beta   90.00
_cell.angle_gamma   90.00
#
_symmetry.space_group_name_H-M   'P 1'
#
loop_
_entity.id
_entity.type
_entity.pdbx_description
1 polymer ?
#
loop_
_entity_poly.entity_id
_entity_poly.type
_entity_poly.pdbx_seq_one_letter_code
_entity_poly.pdbx_strand_id
1 'polypeptide(L)'
;VDIDWEYPGGGGQPYNTFDTVNDKHNFTLLMAEFRKQLDAQGVTDGGKHYLLTAAVGAGVDKIAQTEPNLYSASMDWVNAMTYDFYGAW
;
A
#
# COMPACT_ATOMS: atom_id res chain seq x y z
N VAL A 1 -10.99 -1.28 -3.75
CA VAL A 1 -9.76 -1.75 -4.41
C VAL A 1 -8.76 -2.07 -3.32
N ASP A 2 -7.97 -3.12 -3.53
CA ASP A 2 -6.93 -3.54 -2.60
C ASP A 2 -5.58 -3.44 -3.31
N ILE A 3 -4.58 -2.86 -2.66
CA ILE A 3 -3.26 -2.62 -3.23
C ILE A 3 -2.21 -3.51 -2.57
N ASP A 4 -1.70 -4.47 -3.34
CA ASP A 4 -0.63 -5.40 -2.94
C ASP A 4 0.67 -5.09 -3.69
N TRP A 5 1.34 -4.01 -3.28
CA TRP A 5 2.70 -3.74 -3.76
C TRP A 5 3.71 -4.43 -2.83
N GLU A 6 4.38 -5.46 -3.35
CA GLU A 6 5.44 -6.19 -2.65
C GLU A 6 6.84 -5.96 -3.26
N TYR A 7 7.65 -5.03 -2.76
CA TYR A 7 7.35 -4.03 -1.73
C TYR A 7 7.90 -2.66 -2.16
N PRO A 8 7.36 -1.54 -1.67
CA PRO A 8 8.02 -0.25 -1.79
C PRO A 8 9.48 -0.33 -1.33
N GLY A 9 10.40 0.11 -2.17
CA GLY A 9 11.85 0.07 -1.88
C GLY A 9 12.51 -1.29 -2.09
N GLY A 10 11.79 -2.29 -2.63
CA GLY A 10 12.33 -3.59 -3.02
C GLY A 10 12.21 -4.69 -1.96
N GLY A 11 13.00 -5.75 -2.11
CA GLY A 11 12.93 -6.93 -1.23
C GLY A 11 11.73 -7.85 -1.49
N GLY A 12 11.08 -7.69 -2.65
CA GLY A 12 10.12 -8.65 -3.21
C GLY A 12 10.83 -9.63 -4.16
N GLN A 13 10.13 -10.04 -5.23
CA GLN A 13 10.69 -10.96 -6.22
C GLN A 13 11.96 -10.40 -6.90
N PRO A 14 12.94 -11.25 -7.28
CA PRO A 14 14.25 -10.80 -7.76
C PRO A 14 14.21 -10.06 -9.11
N TYR A 15 13.11 -10.18 -9.85
CA TYR A 15 12.88 -9.51 -11.13
C TYR A 15 12.03 -8.23 -11.01
N ASN A 16 11.65 -7.82 -9.80
CA ASN A 16 10.93 -6.57 -9.60
C ASN A 16 11.87 -5.39 -9.83
N THR A 17 11.37 -4.37 -10.53
CA THR A 17 12.00 -3.05 -10.57
C THR A 17 11.52 -2.25 -9.36
N PHE A 18 12.44 -1.56 -8.69
CA PHE A 18 12.15 -0.74 -7.52
C PHE A 18 13.05 0.49 -7.48
N ASP A 19 12.61 1.51 -6.76
CA ASP A 19 13.37 2.72 -6.47
C ASP A 19 13.46 2.90 -4.95
N THR A 20 14.66 2.67 -4.41
CA THR A 20 14.91 2.74 -2.96
C THR A 20 14.79 4.14 -2.37
N VAL A 21 14.74 5.18 -3.21
CA VAL A 21 14.62 6.57 -2.77
C VAL A 21 13.16 7.02 -2.84
N ASN A 22 12.47 6.71 -3.94
CA ASN A 22 11.18 7.31 -4.24
C ASN A 22 9.97 6.43 -3.87
N ASP A 23 10.09 5.10 -3.89
CA ASP A 23 8.94 4.20 -3.71
C ASP A 23 8.22 4.41 -2.38
N LYS A 24 8.97 4.69 -1.31
CA LYS A 24 8.43 4.95 0.02
C LYS A 24 7.36 6.05 0.02
N HIS A 25 7.71 7.20 -0.55
CA HIS A 25 6.79 8.34 -0.59
C HIS A 25 5.76 8.18 -1.71
N ASN A 26 6.15 7.56 -2.83
CA ASN A 26 5.22 7.26 -3.92
C ASN A 26 4.08 6.35 -3.49
N PHE A 27 4.32 5.39 -2.60
CA PHE A 27 3.25 4.57 -2.03
C PHE A 27 2.20 5.42 -1.31
N THR A 28 2.64 6.40 -0.50
CA THR A 28 1.75 7.36 0.18
C THR A 28 0.94 8.20 -0.81
N LEU A 29 1.61 8.74 -1.83
CA LEU A 29 0.96 9.53 -2.88
C LEU A 29 -0.05 8.70 -3.68
N LEU A 30 0.27 7.44 -3.96
CA LEU A 30 -0.61 6.52 -4.65
C LEU A 30 -1.89 6.28 -3.85
N MET A 31 -1.80 6.05 -2.54
CA MET A 31 -2.99 5.85 -1.70
C MET A 31 -3.87 7.11 -1.65
N ALA A 32 -3.23 8.29 -1.54
CA ALA A 32 -3.95 9.57 -1.57
C ALA A 32 -4.68 9.79 -2.91
N GLU A 33 -4.03 9.50 -4.04
CA GLU A 33 -4.67 9.64 -5.35
C GLU A 33 -5.80 8.62 -5.55
N PHE A 34 -5.63 7.37 -5.12
CA PHE A 34 -6.73 6.40 -5.15
C PHE A 34 -7.91 6.87 -4.31
N ARG A 35 -7.70 7.32 -3.07
CA ARG A 35 -8.79 7.82 -2.21
C ARG A 35 -9.56 8.93 -2.90
N LYS A 36 -8.86 9.92 -3.46
CA LYS A 36 -9.46 11.04 -4.20
C LYS A 36 -10.30 10.56 -5.40
N GLN A 37 -9.79 9.63 -6.19
CA GLN A 37 -10.52 9.10 -7.36
C GLN A 37 -11.74 8.28 -6.94
N LEU A 38 -11.59 7.45 -5.90
CA LEU A 38 -12.67 6.64 -5.35
C LEU A 38 -13.78 7.49 -4.74
N ASP A 39 -13.43 8.61 -4.09
CA ASP A 39 -14.41 9.58 -3.58
C ASP A 39 -15.17 10.27 -4.71
N ALA A 40 -14.46 10.71 -5.76
CA ALA A 40 -15.08 11.33 -6.94
C ALA A 40 -16.05 10.35 -7.65
N GLN A 41 -15.65 9.08 -7.77
CA GLN A 41 -16.53 8.05 -8.31
C GLN A 41 -17.72 7.78 -7.38
N GLY A 42 -17.48 7.74 -6.06
CA GLY A 42 -18.50 7.57 -5.05
C GLY A 42 -19.61 8.62 -5.12
N VAL A 43 -19.24 9.90 -5.34
CA VAL A 43 -20.19 11.00 -5.57
C VAL A 43 -21.04 10.76 -6.81
N THR A 44 -20.40 10.35 -7.92
CA THR A 44 -21.10 10.02 -9.18
C THR A 44 -22.09 8.86 -8.99
N ASP A 45 -21.75 7.90 -8.12
CA ASP A 45 -22.54 6.72 -7.83
C ASP A 45 -23.53 6.91 -6.66
N GLY A 46 -23.95 8.14 -6.39
CA GLY A 46 -24.98 8.45 -5.39
C GLY A 46 -24.49 8.43 -3.95
N GLY A 47 -23.22 8.79 -3.72
CA GLY A 47 -22.61 8.86 -2.39
C GLY A 47 -22.08 7.52 -1.88
N LYS A 48 -21.80 6.57 -2.79
CA LYS A 48 -21.24 5.27 -2.42
C LYS A 48 -19.82 5.44 -1.90
N HIS A 49 -19.54 4.88 -0.71
CA HIS A 49 -18.17 4.79 -0.21
C HIS A 49 -17.46 3.58 -0.81
N TYR A 50 -16.44 3.82 -1.63
CA TYR A 50 -15.58 2.76 -2.14
C TYR A 50 -14.43 2.50 -1.19
N LEU A 51 -14.23 1.22 -0.86
CA LEU A 51 -13.17 0.79 0.04
C LEU A 51 -11.81 0.88 -0.65
N LEU A 52 -10.83 1.41 0.06
CA LEU A 52 -9.41 1.40 -0.28
C LEU A 52 -8.63 0.68 0.81
N THR A 53 -7.99 -0.42 0.44
CA THR A 53 -7.26 -1.31 1.34
C THR A 53 -5.89 -1.63 0.73
N ALA A 54 -4.97 -2.15 1.54
CA ALA A 54 -3.67 -2.64 1.07
C ALA A 54 -3.19 -3.79 1.95
N ALA A 55 -2.53 -4.80 1.38
CA ALA A 55 -1.67 -5.68 2.16
C ALA A 55 -0.23 -5.15 2.18
N VAL A 56 0.37 -5.14 3.37
CA VAL A 56 1.72 -4.61 3.59
C VAL A 56 2.57 -5.62 4.34
N GLY A 57 3.87 -5.65 4.03
CA GLY A 57 4.82 -6.53 4.71
C GLY A 57 4.91 -6.22 6.21
N ALA A 58 4.89 -7.26 7.04
CA ALA A 58 4.96 -7.12 8.50
C ALA A 58 6.41 -7.04 9.05
N GLY A 59 7.42 -7.23 8.20
CA GLY A 59 8.84 -7.08 8.57
C GLY A 59 9.22 -5.64 8.86
N VAL A 60 10.03 -5.41 9.89
CA VAL A 60 10.47 -4.05 10.29
C VAL A 60 11.18 -3.32 9.15
N ASP A 61 11.94 -4.05 8.34
CA ASP A 61 12.62 -3.55 7.14
C ASP A 61 11.62 -3.08 6.07
N LYS A 62 10.51 -3.80 5.88
CA LYS A 62 9.44 -3.42 4.93
C LYS A 62 8.62 -2.24 5.43
N ILE A 63 8.23 -2.26 6.71
CA ILE A 63 7.48 -1.15 7.34
C ILE A 63 8.29 0.14 7.26
N ALA A 64 9.62 0.09 7.48
CA ALA A 64 10.51 1.25 7.40
C ALA A 64 10.57 1.90 6.00
N GLN A 65 10.27 1.13 4.93
CA GLN A 65 10.18 1.62 3.55
C GLN A 65 8.79 2.16 3.18
N THR A 66 7.91 2.36 4.15
CA THR A 66 6.60 2.99 3.95
C THR A 66 6.37 4.10 4.98
N GLU A 67 5.22 4.80 4.90
CA GLU A 67 4.86 5.88 5.82
C GLU A 67 3.47 5.65 6.45
N PRO A 68 3.30 4.65 7.33
CA PRO A 68 1.98 4.22 7.81
C PRO A 68 1.15 5.34 8.43
N ASN A 69 1.80 6.26 9.15
CA ASN A 69 1.16 7.42 9.76
C ASN A 69 0.60 8.43 8.74
N LEU A 70 1.09 8.40 7.49
CA LEU A 70 0.64 9.30 6.42
C LEU A 70 -0.39 8.60 5.55
N TYR A 71 -0.07 7.43 4.99
CA TYR A 71 -0.96 6.80 4.04
C TYR A 71 -2.23 6.24 4.70
N SER A 72 -2.21 5.91 6.00
CA SER A 72 -3.41 5.41 6.70
C SER A 72 -4.57 6.40 6.69
N ALA A 73 -4.32 7.70 6.52
CA ALA A 73 -5.37 8.71 6.39
C ALA A 73 -6.22 8.52 5.12
N SER A 74 -5.70 7.82 4.12
CA SER A 74 -6.38 7.52 2.86
C SER A 74 -7.06 6.14 2.87
N MET A 75 -6.75 5.29 3.84
CA MET A 75 -7.16 3.88 3.84
C MET A 75 -8.37 3.62 4.71
N ASP A 76 -9.17 2.64 4.33
CA ASP A 76 -10.21 2.07 5.20
C ASP A 76 -9.60 1.11 6.23
N TRP A 77 -8.69 0.25 5.77
CA TRP A 77 -7.83 -0.56 6.64
C TRP A 77 -6.60 -1.07 5.89
N VAL A 78 -5.69 -1.68 6.64
CA VAL A 78 -4.46 -2.28 6.12
C VAL A 78 -4.37 -3.72 6.63
N ASN A 79 -4.13 -4.66 5.71
CA ASN A 79 -3.87 -6.05 6.03
C ASN A 79 -2.37 -6.24 6.26
N ALA A 80 -1.94 -6.47 7.51
CA ALA A 80 -0.55 -6.79 7.78
C ALA A 80 -0.28 -8.27 7.43
N MET A 81 0.62 -8.51 6.47
CA MET A 81 1.00 -9.86 6.04
C MET A 81 1.89 -10.52 7.09
N THR A 82 1.25 -11.06 8.12
CA THR A 82 1.88 -11.63 9.34
C THR A 82 2.19 -13.13 9.18
N TYR A 83 2.72 -13.46 8.01
CA TYR A 83 3.10 -14.80 7.58
C TYR A 83 4.38 -14.71 6.73
N ASP A 84 4.85 -15.84 6.20
CA ASP A 84 6.09 -15.94 5.40
C ASP A 84 7.38 -15.47 6.11
N PHE A 85 7.37 -15.46 7.44
CA PHE A 85 8.56 -15.10 8.24
C PHE A 85 9.71 -16.11 8.09
N TYR A 86 9.40 -17.36 7.76
CA TYR A 86 10.37 -18.44 7.51
C TYR A 86 9.87 -19.33 6.38
N GLY A 87 10.80 -19.95 5.66
CA GLY A 87 10.49 -20.98 4.68
C GLY A 87 11.75 -21.68 4.16
N ALA A 88 11.57 -22.50 3.13
CA ALA A 88 12.62 -23.35 2.56
C ALA A 88 13.41 -22.70 1.40
N TRP A 89 13.12 -21.42 1.12
CA TRP A 89 13.84 -20.60 0.14
C TRP A 89 15.22 -20.18 0.65
#